data_AF-A0A6G4WTR3-F1
#
_entry.id   AF-A0A6G4WTR3-F1
#
_cell.length_a   1.000
_cell.length_b   1.000
_cell.length_c   1.000
_cell.angle_alpha   90.00
_cell.angle_beta   90.00
_cell.angle_gamma   90.00
#
_symmetry.space_group_name_H-M   'P 1'
#
loop_
_entity.id
_entity.type
_entity.pdbx_description
1 polymer ?
#
loop_
_entity_poly.entity_id
_entity_poly.type
_entity_poly.pdbx_seq_one_letter_code
_entity_poly.pdbx_strand_id
1 'polypeptide(L)'
;MQHHEITPDMHVRLAATGAPCRVLHTRTAPADAPESVFVYNHSDGSQAWIAAADLDDDRSMPALPVLLSVTDGTARHEHDRLFWYGGREYRVHSMWADGTGGCTVEHVAEDGTRTVVMREQRSHESAMSATVDAVTALRQIDGAAVEYVVEAQDSSVHELRMTHPEADELGRLHVPSPEAAVGLTDGMKSAIRRDRLSGKEHRRSIYQFAAYPVFADGWVGRPVLRRR
;
A
#
# COMPACT_ATOMS: atom_id res chain seq x y z
N MET A 1 15.93 27.99 -7.24
CA MET A 1 15.71 26.60 -6.81
C MET A 1 14.23 26.43 -6.56
N GLN A 2 13.57 25.50 -7.25
CA GLN A 2 12.21 25.10 -6.86
C GLN A 2 12.36 24.34 -5.54
N HIS A 3 11.91 24.94 -4.43
CA HIS A 3 11.72 24.16 -3.21
C HIS A 3 10.55 23.21 -3.51
N HIS A 4 10.85 21.93 -3.65
CA HIS A 4 9.80 20.92 -3.71
C HIS A 4 9.12 20.91 -2.34
N GLU A 5 7.82 21.15 -2.33
CA GLU A 5 7.02 21.12 -1.12
C GLU A 5 7.05 19.68 -0.56
N ILE A 6 7.59 19.53 0.65
CA ILE A 6 7.63 18.24 1.35
C ILE A 6 6.22 17.96 1.88
N THR A 7 5.57 16.95 1.31
CA THR A 7 4.21 16.55 1.70
C THR A 7 4.23 15.30 2.59
N PRO A 8 3.16 15.04 3.36
CA PRO A 8 3.00 13.75 4.03
C PRO A 8 3.15 12.57 3.05
N ASP A 9 3.57 11.43 3.58
CA ASP A 9 3.83 10.17 2.86
C ASP A 9 5.01 10.17 1.89
N MET A 10 5.62 11.33 1.67
CA MET A 10 6.78 11.47 0.79
C MET A 10 7.96 10.68 1.35
N HIS A 11 8.60 9.90 0.48
CA HIS A 11 9.91 9.33 0.76
C HIS A 11 10.96 10.40 0.54
N VAL A 12 11.83 10.56 1.53
CA VAL A 12 12.87 11.58 1.56
C VAL A 12 14.18 10.97 2.05
N ARG A 13 15.28 11.69 1.90
CA ARG A 13 16.55 11.37 2.55
C ARG A 13 16.99 12.49 3.45
N LEU A 14 17.66 12.14 4.55
CA LEU A 14 18.40 13.11 5.33
C LEU A 14 19.55 13.66 4.49
N ALA A 15 19.60 14.96 4.23
CA ALA A 15 20.66 15.57 3.43
C ALA A 15 22.06 15.30 4.01
N ALA A 16 22.17 15.22 5.34
CA ALA A 16 23.43 15.01 6.03
C ALA A 16 24.00 13.58 5.91
N THR A 17 23.15 12.56 5.84
CA THR A 17 23.57 11.15 5.93
C THR A 17 23.13 10.28 4.75
N GLY A 18 22.19 10.77 3.94
CA GLY A 18 21.51 10.00 2.90
C GLY A 18 20.54 8.94 3.44
N ALA A 19 20.26 8.92 4.75
CA ALA A 19 19.40 7.91 5.34
C ALA A 19 17.97 8.04 4.79
N PRO A 20 17.36 6.93 4.32
CA PRO A 20 15.99 6.94 3.81
C PRO A 20 15.00 7.18 4.95
N CYS A 21 14.10 8.12 4.72
CA CYS A 21 13.08 8.57 5.65
C CYS A 21 11.72 8.61 4.96
N ARG A 22 10.66 8.60 5.76
CA ARG A 22 9.29 8.88 5.31
C ARG A 22 8.67 9.98 6.14
N VAL A 23 8.06 10.95 5.47
CA VAL A 23 7.31 12.02 6.11
C VAL A 23 5.99 11.45 6.62
N LEU A 24 5.78 11.47 7.94
CA LEU A 24 4.60 10.89 8.57
C LEU A 24 3.45 11.90 8.61
N HIS A 25 3.71 13.11 9.11
CA HIS A 25 2.75 14.21 9.07
C HIS A 25 3.42 15.56 9.31
N THR A 26 2.68 16.63 9.03
CA THR A 26 3.06 18.04 9.21
C THR A 26 2.24 18.73 10.31
N ARG A 27 1.66 17.98 11.26
CA ARG A 27 0.89 18.61 12.37
C ARG A 27 1.80 19.57 13.11
N THR A 28 1.23 20.63 13.69
CA THR A 28 1.91 21.77 14.30
C THR A 28 3.35 21.49 14.70
N ALA A 29 4.28 21.89 13.83
CA ALA A 29 5.69 21.78 14.09
C ALA A 29 6.02 22.49 15.42
N PRO A 30 7.06 22.04 16.15
CA PRO A 30 7.49 22.69 17.38
C PRO A 30 7.60 24.21 17.19
N ALA A 31 7.18 24.99 18.18
CA ALA A 31 7.14 26.45 18.06
C ALA A 31 8.53 27.06 17.76
N ASP A 32 9.59 26.36 18.15
CA ASP A 32 11.00 26.66 17.89
C ASP A 32 11.50 26.14 16.53
N ALA A 33 10.72 25.33 15.82
CA ALA A 33 11.05 24.78 14.49
C ALA A 33 9.80 24.69 13.58
N PRO A 34 9.15 25.81 13.23
CA PRO A 34 7.84 25.84 12.56
C PRO A 34 7.83 25.25 11.13
N GLU A 35 9.00 25.14 10.48
CA GLU A 35 9.17 24.57 9.14
C GLU A 35 9.64 23.10 9.17
N SER A 36 9.59 22.45 10.33
CA SER A 36 9.95 21.06 10.47
C SER A 36 8.79 20.12 10.15
N VAL A 37 9.13 18.93 9.69
CA VAL A 37 8.21 17.84 9.41
C VAL A 37 8.56 16.64 10.29
N PHE A 38 7.55 15.86 10.67
CA PHE A 38 7.77 14.66 11.46
C PHE A 38 8.10 13.49 10.53
N VAL A 39 9.28 12.90 10.71
CA VAL A 39 9.76 11.83 9.84
C VAL A 39 10.03 10.55 10.62
N TYR A 40 9.86 9.42 9.93
CA TYR A 40 10.37 8.12 10.34
C TYR A 40 11.66 7.82 9.57
N ASN A 41 12.74 7.47 10.29
CA ASN A 41 13.99 7.05 9.69
C ASN A 41 14.00 5.52 9.53
N HIS A 42 14.10 5.05 8.27
CA HIS A 42 14.10 3.62 7.99
C HIS A 42 15.40 2.92 8.40
N SER A 43 16.51 3.65 8.57
CA SER A 43 17.80 3.07 8.95
C SER A 43 17.85 2.62 10.39
N ASP A 44 17.23 3.37 11.31
CA ASP A 44 17.32 3.12 12.76
C ASP A 44 15.95 3.02 13.45
N GLY A 45 14.85 3.25 12.73
CA GLY A 45 13.49 3.20 13.26
C GLY A 45 13.12 4.40 14.13
N SER A 46 13.96 5.44 14.18
CA SER A 46 13.69 6.64 14.98
C SER A 46 12.62 7.52 14.34
N GLN A 47 11.97 8.33 15.18
CA GLN A 47 10.99 9.33 14.77
C GLN A 47 11.42 10.69 15.32
N ALA A 48 11.46 11.71 14.46
CA ALA A 48 11.95 13.03 14.87
C ALA A 48 11.35 14.16 14.01
N TRP A 49 11.35 15.35 14.57
CA TRP A 49 11.14 16.60 13.83
C TRP A 49 12.43 16.98 13.11
N ILE A 50 12.34 17.17 11.79
CA ILE A 50 13.47 17.57 10.95
C ILE A 50 13.05 18.74 10.08
N ALA A 51 13.90 19.76 9.97
CA ALA A 51 13.64 20.90 9.10
C ALA A 51 13.43 20.43 7.65
N ALA A 52 12.39 20.92 6.97
CA ALA A 52 12.13 20.52 5.59
C ALA A 52 13.30 20.82 4.64
N ALA A 53 14.12 21.82 4.95
CA ALA A 53 15.32 22.17 4.20
C ALA A 53 16.47 21.13 4.32
N ASP A 54 16.43 20.26 5.32
CA ASP A 54 17.42 19.19 5.54
C ASP A 54 16.98 17.84 4.92
N LEU A 55 15.93 17.87 4.10
CA LEU A 55 15.35 16.70 3.46
C LEU A 55 15.42 16.82 1.94
N ASP A 56 15.91 15.75 1.31
CA ASP A 56 15.93 15.61 -0.15
C ASP A 56 14.80 14.66 -0.61
N ASP A 57 14.09 15.00 -1.68
CA ASP A 57 13.09 14.13 -2.32
C ASP A 57 13.73 12.80 -2.78
N ASP A 58 13.20 11.66 -2.34
CA ASP A 58 13.62 10.34 -2.77
C ASP A 58 12.49 9.56 -3.45
N ARG A 59 12.36 9.78 -4.76
CA ARG A 59 11.41 9.04 -5.62
C ARG A 59 11.87 7.64 -6.02
N SER A 60 13.04 7.19 -5.56
CA SER A 60 13.54 5.86 -5.89
C SER A 60 12.93 4.75 -5.01
N MET A 61 12.29 5.13 -3.90
CA MET A 61 11.69 4.20 -2.95
C MET A 61 10.19 4.02 -3.23
N PRO A 62 9.68 2.77 -3.29
CA PRO A 62 8.26 2.52 -3.51
C PRO A 62 7.42 3.06 -2.34
N ALA A 63 6.27 3.65 -2.63
CA ALA A 63 5.41 4.37 -1.68
C ALA A 63 4.70 3.49 -0.61
N LEU A 64 5.22 2.30 -0.29
CA LEU A 64 4.61 1.37 0.66
C LEU A 64 4.41 2.02 2.04
N PRO A 65 3.25 1.82 2.69
CA PRO A 65 3.00 2.38 4.01
C PRO A 65 3.97 1.83 5.03
N VAL A 66 4.44 2.71 5.92
CA VAL A 66 5.30 2.33 7.05
C VAL A 66 4.41 1.92 8.20
N LEU A 67 4.57 0.68 8.65
CA LEU A 67 3.82 0.11 9.77
C LEU A 67 4.72 0.01 10.99
N LEU A 68 4.43 0.80 12.04
CA LEU A 68 5.20 0.84 13.27
C LEU A 68 4.49 0.12 14.40
N SER A 69 5.27 -0.40 15.35
CA SER A 69 4.73 -0.93 16.60
C SER A 69 4.25 0.20 17.50
N VAL A 70 3.08 0.02 18.11
CA VAL A 70 2.60 0.92 19.16
C VAL A 70 3.34 0.60 20.45
N THR A 71 4.00 1.60 21.05
CA THR A 71 4.84 1.42 22.25
C THR A 71 4.23 1.98 23.53
N ASP A 72 2.92 2.21 23.56
CA ASP A 72 2.18 2.91 24.65
C ASP A 72 2.17 2.17 26.01
N GLY A 73 3.06 1.20 26.23
CA GLY A 73 3.41 0.66 27.56
C GLY A 73 2.38 -0.25 28.20
N THR A 74 1.24 -0.54 27.57
CA THR A 74 0.25 -1.50 28.09
C THR A 74 0.33 -2.82 27.35
N ALA A 75 0.47 -3.93 28.08
CA ALA A 75 0.54 -5.30 27.53
C ALA A 75 -0.67 -5.74 26.66
N ARG A 76 -1.77 -4.97 26.66
CA ARG A 76 -2.93 -5.21 25.80
C ARG A 76 -2.77 -4.68 24.36
N HIS A 77 -1.73 -3.90 24.08
CA HIS A 77 -1.52 -3.23 22.80
C HIS A 77 -0.20 -3.61 22.11
N GLU A 78 0.47 -4.69 22.56
CA GLU A 78 1.77 -5.14 22.02
C GLU A 78 1.71 -5.48 20.50
N HIS A 79 0.51 -5.83 20.01
CA HIS A 79 0.25 -6.17 18.61
C HIS A 79 -0.47 -5.07 17.83
N ASP A 80 -0.77 -3.96 18.49
CA ASP A 80 -1.26 -2.81 17.77
C ASP A 80 -0.13 -2.26 16.90
N ARG A 81 -0.53 -1.84 15.71
CA ARG A 81 0.35 -1.18 14.78
C ARG A 81 -0.22 0.18 14.44
N LEU A 82 0.63 1.06 13.94
CA LEU A 82 0.24 2.37 13.49
C LEU A 82 0.85 2.64 12.12
N PHE A 83 0.15 3.36 11.29
CA PHE A 83 0.65 3.85 10.01
C PHE A 83 0.08 5.24 9.75
N TRP A 84 0.73 5.97 8.84
CA TRP A 84 0.22 7.26 8.39
C TRP A 84 -0.18 7.20 6.93
N TYR A 85 -1.22 7.97 6.61
CA TYR A 85 -1.67 8.22 5.25
C TYR A 85 -2.31 9.61 5.16
N GLY A 86 -1.94 10.39 4.15
CA GLY A 86 -2.41 11.76 3.95
C GLY A 86 -2.13 12.68 5.15
N GLY A 87 -1.06 12.41 5.91
CA GLY A 87 -0.72 13.14 7.13
C GLY A 87 -1.60 12.81 8.34
N ARG A 88 -2.42 11.76 8.25
CA ARG A 88 -3.30 11.29 9.32
C ARG A 88 -2.81 9.98 9.89
N GLU A 89 -2.98 9.83 11.19
CA GLU A 89 -2.62 8.63 11.93
C GLU A 89 -3.74 7.59 11.85
N TYR A 90 -3.36 6.35 11.58
CA TYR A 90 -4.25 5.21 11.59
C TYR A 90 -3.67 4.13 12.49
N ARG A 91 -4.53 3.53 13.32
CA ARG A 91 -4.18 2.43 14.22
C ARG A 91 -4.80 1.14 13.73
N VAL A 92 -4.00 0.08 13.71
CA VAL A 92 -4.40 -1.28 13.34
C VAL A 92 -4.42 -2.12 14.59
N HIS A 93 -5.59 -2.61 14.93
CA HIS A 93 -5.84 -3.46 16.09
C HIS A 93 -5.96 -4.91 15.64
N SER A 94 -5.02 -5.75 16.05
CA SER A 94 -5.07 -7.18 15.79
C SER A 94 -5.92 -7.86 16.88
N MET A 95 -6.87 -8.72 16.50
CA MET A 95 -7.67 -9.44 17.49
C MET A 95 -6.86 -10.43 18.33
N TRP A 96 -5.78 -10.99 17.78
CA TRP A 96 -5.00 -12.04 18.42
C TRP A 96 -3.67 -11.50 18.93
N ALA A 97 -3.26 -12.02 20.08
CA ALA A 97 -1.99 -11.68 20.75
C ALA A 97 -0.74 -12.20 20.02
N ASP A 98 -0.86 -12.74 18.81
CA ASP A 98 0.27 -13.06 17.94
C ASP A 98 0.37 -12.10 16.75
N GLY A 99 -0.49 -11.06 16.70
CA GLY A 99 -0.56 -10.11 15.59
C GLY A 99 -1.24 -10.65 14.34
N THR A 100 -1.98 -11.76 14.47
CA THR A 100 -2.73 -12.37 13.38
C THR A 100 -4.25 -12.27 13.59
N GLY A 101 -5.01 -12.72 12.59
CA GLY A 101 -6.46 -12.75 12.62
C GLY A 101 -7.09 -11.42 12.21
N GLY A 102 -8.40 -11.30 12.42
CA GLY A 102 -9.11 -10.11 11.97
C GLY A 102 -8.56 -8.84 12.61
N CYS A 103 -8.38 -7.82 11.75
CA CYS A 103 -7.85 -6.54 12.12
C CYS A 103 -8.91 -5.45 11.97
N THR A 104 -8.93 -4.49 12.89
CA THR A 104 -9.70 -3.24 12.78
C THR A 104 -8.75 -2.09 12.52
N VAL A 105 -9.10 -1.21 11.58
CA VAL A 105 -8.32 0.01 11.30
C VAL A 105 -9.13 1.23 11.70
N GLU A 106 -8.55 2.07 12.54
CA GLU A 106 -9.16 3.30 13.05
C GLU A 106 -8.31 4.50 12.65
N HIS A 107 -8.95 5.60 12.26
CA HIS A 107 -8.32 6.91 12.16
C HIS A 107 -8.35 7.59 13.53
N VAL A 108 -7.23 8.17 13.95
CA VAL A 108 -7.10 8.93 15.20
C VAL A 108 -6.97 10.43 14.90
N ALA A 109 -8.04 11.17 15.20
CA ALA A 109 -8.07 12.62 15.06
C ALA A 109 -7.17 13.32 16.10
N GLU A 110 -6.93 14.63 15.91
CA GLU A 110 -6.05 15.44 16.77
C GLU A 110 -6.54 15.55 18.21
N ASP A 111 -7.85 15.57 18.39
CA ASP A 111 -8.51 15.59 19.70
C ASP A 111 -8.57 14.20 20.36
N GLY A 112 -7.98 13.17 19.73
CA GLY A 112 -8.01 11.78 20.16
C GLY A 112 -9.28 11.04 19.75
N THR A 113 -10.21 11.67 19.00
CA THR A 113 -11.42 11.01 18.49
C THR A 113 -11.04 9.89 17.53
N ARG A 114 -11.61 8.70 17.75
CA ARG A 114 -11.35 7.51 16.93
C ARG A 114 -12.52 7.23 16.01
N THR A 115 -12.23 7.04 14.72
CA THR A 115 -13.22 6.67 13.72
C THR A 115 -12.82 5.36 13.07
N VAL A 116 -13.70 4.35 13.13
CA VAL A 116 -13.44 3.07 12.48
C VAL A 116 -13.54 3.24 10.95
N VAL A 117 -12.45 2.95 10.25
CA VAL A 117 -12.33 3.09 8.78
C VAL A 117 -12.44 1.74 8.10
N MET A 118 -11.93 0.68 8.74
CA MET A 118 -12.11 -0.70 8.31
C MET A 118 -12.47 -1.56 9.52
N ARG A 119 -13.56 -2.32 9.40
CA ARG A 119 -13.97 -3.29 10.43
C ARG A 119 -13.36 -4.65 10.18
N GLU A 120 -13.20 -5.39 11.28
CA GLU A 120 -12.76 -6.78 11.36
C GLU A 120 -13.09 -7.62 10.12
N GLN A 121 -12.07 -8.00 9.38
CA GLN A 121 -12.19 -9.09 8.42
C GLN A 121 -11.95 -10.40 9.15
N ARG A 122 -12.86 -11.38 9.06
CA ARG A 122 -12.70 -12.69 9.72
C ARG A 122 -11.57 -13.55 9.14
N SER A 123 -10.85 -13.05 8.14
CA SER A 123 -9.69 -13.70 7.55
C SER A 123 -8.50 -13.67 8.51
N HIS A 124 -7.61 -14.63 8.37
CA HIS A 124 -6.35 -14.72 9.11
C HIS A 124 -5.33 -13.70 8.56
N GLU A 125 -5.76 -12.46 8.37
CA GLU A 125 -4.93 -11.39 7.83
C GLU A 125 -3.94 -10.89 8.88
N SER A 126 -2.80 -10.40 8.42
CA SER A 126 -1.84 -9.71 9.28
C SER A 126 -2.17 -8.22 9.32
N ALA A 127 -1.66 -7.52 10.35
CA ALA A 127 -1.75 -6.06 10.42
C ALA A 127 -1.20 -5.36 9.15
N MET A 128 -0.19 -5.96 8.50
CA MET A 128 0.33 -5.47 7.22
C MET A 128 -0.69 -5.60 6.09
N SER A 129 -1.41 -6.72 5.98
CA SER A 129 -2.48 -6.86 4.99
C SER A 129 -3.54 -5.79 5.19
N ALA A 130 -4.05 -5.68 6.42
CA ALA A 130 -5.08 -4.71 6.78
C ALA A 130 -4.66 -3.26 6.50
N THR A 131 -3.37 -2.95 6.69
CA THR A 131 -2.80 -1.64 6.34
C THR A 131 -2.84 -1.39 4.84
N VAL A 132 -2.38 -2.35 4.04
CA VAL A 132 -2.39 -2.23 2.57
C VAL A 132 -3.83 -2.13 2.06
N ASP A 133 -4.77 -2.88 2.63
CA ASP A 133 -6.19 -2.82 2.28
C ASP A 133 -6.80 -1.45 2.60
N ALA A 134 -6.53 -0.92 3.80
CA ALA A 134 -6.99 0.41 4.20
C ALA A 134 -6.41 1.52 3.32
N VAL A 135 -5.10 1.50 3.05
CA VAL A 135 -4.44 2.49 2.17
C VAL A 135 -4.98 2.37 0.74
N THR A 136 -5.28 1.16 0.26
CA THR A 136 -5.87 0.96 -1.07
C THR A 136 -7.24 1.63 -1.14
N ALA A 137 -8.09 1.36 -0.16
CA ALA A 137 -9.44 1.90 -0.10
C ALA A 137 -9.42 3.43 -0.01
N LEU A 138 -8.58 4.00 0.85
CA LEU A 138 -8.44 5.45 1.01
C LEU A 138 -8.00 6.12 -0.30
N ARG A 139 -6.95 5.60 -0.96
CA ARG A 139 -6.48 6.13 -2.23
C ARG A 139 -7.51 6.00 -3.37
N GLN A 140 -8.30 4.93 -3.37
CA GLN A 140 -9.38 4.75 -4.34
C GLN A 140 -10.53 5.74 -4.11
N ILE A 141 -10.88 6.03 -2.85
CA ILE A 141 -11.87 7.06 -2.49
C ILE A 141 -11.40 8.44 -2.96
N ASP A 142 -10.11 8.73 -2.81
CA ASP A 142 -9.50 9.98 -3.27
C ASP A 142 -9.36 10.07 -4.80
N GLY A 143 -9.76 9.02 -5.53
CA GLY A 143 -9.72 8.97 -7.00
C GLY A 143 -8.30 8.93 -7.56
N ALA A 144 -7.33 8.47 -6.79
CA ALA A 144 -5.91 8.61 -7.11
C ALA A 144 -5.34 7.53 -8.06
N ALA A 145 -6.12 6.49 -8.39
CA ALA A 145 -5.67 5.45 -9.32
C ALA A 145 -5.59 6.03 -10.73
N VAL A 146 -4.40 5.93 -11.35
CA VAL A 146 -4.15 6.45 -12.70
C VAL A 146 -4.33 5.37 -13.77
N GLU A 147 -4.17 4.11 -13.39
CA GLU A 147 -4.40 2.95 -14.25
C GLU A 147 -4.66 1.69 -13.40
N TYR A 148 -5.02 0.60 -14.06
CA TYR A 148 -5.14 -0.72 -13.47
C TYR A 148 -4.35 -1.74 -14.29
N VAL A 149 -3.57 -2.56 -13.58
CA VAL A 149 -2.89 -3.72 -14.15
C VAL A 149 -3.74 -4.96 -13.87
N VAL A 150 -4.09 -5.70 -14.91
CA VAL A 150 -4.94 -6.90 -14.78
C VAL A 150 -4.16 -8.14 -15.11
N GLU A 151 -4.25 -9.10 -14.20
CA GLU A 151 -3.62 -10.42 -14.31
C GLU A 151 -4.68 -11.52 -14.24
N ALA A 152 -4.47 -12.61 -14.98
CA ALA A 152 -5.28 -13.81 -14.88
C ALA A 152 -4.67 -14.78 -13.85
N GLN A 153 -5.51 -15.46 -13.08
CA GLN A 153 -5.06 -16.43 -12.07
C GLN A 153 -5.81 -17.76 -12.20
N ASP A 154 -5.13 -18.86 -11.90
CA ASP A 154 -5.76 -20.18 -11.76
C ASP A 154 -6.44 -20.37 -10.40
N SER A 155 -7.08 -21.52 -10.18
CA SER A 155 -7.79 -21.84 -8.93
C SER A 155 -6.88 -21.93 -7.70
N SER A 156 -5.57 -22.03 -7.92
CA SER A 156 -4.55 -22.01 -6.89
C SER A 156 -3.91 -20.63 -6.75
N VAL A 157 -4.54 -19.59 -7.31
CA VAL A 157 -4.09 -18.18 -7.25
C VAL A 157 -2.71 -17.97 -7.88
N HIS A 158 -2.28 -18.85 -8.79
CA HIS A 158 -1.04 -18.63 -9.53
C HIS A 158 -1.31 -17.77 -10.76
N GLU A 159 -0.43 -16.81 -10.99
CA GLU A 159 -0.42 -15.96 -12.18
C GLU A 159 -0.34 -16.78 -13.47
N LEU A 160 -1.15 -16.35 -14.44
CA LEU A 160 -1.21 -16.89 -15.79
C LEU A 160 -0.89 -15.79 -16.79
N ARG A 161 -0.03 -16.09 -17.76
CA ARG A 161 0.25 -15.21 -18.89
C ARG A 161 -0.92 -15.24 -19.86
N MET A 162 -1.66 -14.15 -19.97
CA MET A 162 -2.73 -14.00 -20.95
C MET A 162 -2.16 -14.00 -22.37
N THR A 163 -2.95 -14.49 -23.32
CA THR A 163 -2.61 -14.46 -24.76
C THR A 163 -3.40 -13.37 -25.49
N HIS A 164 -3.87 -12.35 -24.77
CA HIS A 164 -4.64 -11.26 -25.32
C HIS A 164 -3.72 -10.35 -26.15
N PRO A 165 -4.14 -9.81 -27.32
CA PRO A 165 -3.29 -8.96 -28.16
C PRO A 165 -2.79 -7.69 -27.48
N GLU A 166 -3.59 -7.13 -26.57
CA GLU A 166 -3.24 -5.94 -25.79
C GLU A 166 -2.46 -6.25 -24.50
N ALA A 167 -2.17 -7.53 -24.23
CA ALA A 167 -1.39 -7.89 -23.06
C ALA A 167 0.10 -7.64 -23.31
N ASP A 168 0.81 -7.22 -22.26
CA ASP A 168 2.26 -7.03 -22.29
C ASP A 168 3.01 -8.38 -22.38
N GLU A 169 4.35 -8.32 -22.38
CA GLU A 169 5.21 -9.51 -22.48
C GLU A 169 5.02 -10.50 -21.32
N LEU A 170 4.52 -10.03 -20.18
CA LEU A 170 4.19 -10.82 -19.00
C LEU A 170 2.74 -11.32 -19.04
N GLY A 171 1.96 -10.92 -20.04
CA GLY A 171 0.56 -11.27 -20.22
C GLY A 171 -0.36 -10.50 -19.29
N ARG A 172 -0.03 -9.25 -18.96
CA ARG A 172 -0.83 -8.33 -18.15
C ARG A 172 -1.52 -7.31 -19.03
N LEU A 173 -2.74 -6.90 -18.68
CA LEU A 173 -3.46 -5.83 -19.37
C LEU A 173 -3.35 -4.54 -18.57
N HIS A 174 -3.04 -3.43 -19.23
CA HIS A 174 -3.02 -2.10 -18.63
C HIS A 174 -4.28 -1.38 -19.09
N VAL A 175 -5.17 -1.02 -18.16
CA VAL A 175 -6.50 -0.49 -18.47
C VAL A 175 -6.82 0.73 -17.62
N PRO A 176 -7.66 1.68 -18.09
CA PRO A 176 -8.01 2.86 -17.32
C PRO A 176 -8.98 2.56 -16.17
N SER A 177 -9.71 1.45 -16.21
CA SER A 177 -10.62 1.04 -15.13
C SER A 177 -10.82 -0.48 -15.07
N PRO A 178 -11.26 -1.04 -13.92
CA PRO A 178 -11.58 -2.47 -13.80
C PRO A 178 -12.64 -2.95 -14.79
N GLU A 179 -13.60 -2.10 -15.15
CA GLU A 179 -14.69 -2.42 -16.09
C GLU A 179 -14.17 -2.58 -17.52
N ALA A 180 -13.17 -1.78 -17.92
CA ALA A 180 -12.53 -1.92 -19.23
C ALA A 180 -11.87 -3.30 -19.37
N ALA A 181 -11.27 -3.82 -18.30
CA ALA A 181 -10.72 -5.18 -18.31
C ALA A 181 -11.79 -6.25 -18.50
N VAL A 182 -13.02 -6.07 -18.00
CA VAL A 182 -14.11 -7.03 -18.24
C VAL A 182 -14.40 -7.15 -19.74
N GLY A 183 -14.42 -6.04 -20.46
CA GLY A 183 -14.60 -6.04 -21.92
C GLY A 183 -13.47 -6.77 -22.65
N LEU A 184 -12.21 -6.48 -22.31
CA LEU A 184 -11.05 -7.11 -22.96
C LEU A 184 -10.88 -8.59 -22.63
N THR A 185 -11.32 -9.01 -21.45
CA THR A 185 -11.18 -10.40 -20.99
C THR A 185 -12.41 -11.26 -21.26
N ASP A 186 -13.46 -10.70 -21.88
CA ASP A 186 -14.68 -11.42 -22.18
C ASP A 186 -14.40 -12.65 -23.06
N GLY A 187 -15.03 -13.78 -22.72
CA GLY A 187 -14.84 -15.05 -23.40
C GLY A 187 -13.48 -15.75 -23.16
N MET A 188 -12.49 -15.09 -22.55
CA MET A 188 -11.20 -15.73 -22.26
C MET A 188 -11.38 -16.83 -21.22
N LYS A 189 -11.12 -18.09 -21.58
CA LYS A 189 -11.34 -19.25 -20.69
C LYS A 189 -10.10 -19.86 -20.05
N SER A 190 -8.95 -19.63 -20.65
CA SER A 190 -7.70 -20.24 -20.25
C SER A 190 -6.54 -19.35 -20.67
N ALA A 191 -5.45 -19.42 -19.92
CA ALA A 191 -4.22 -18.69 -20.16
C ALA A 191 -3.01 -19.63 -19.96
N ILE A 192 -1.80 -19.13 -20.21
CA ILE A 192 -0.59 -19.95 -20.20
C ILE A 192 0.09 -19.85 -18.83
N ARG A 193 0.40 -21.00 -18.22
CA ARG A 193 1.28 -21.10 -17.06
C ARG A 193 2.61 -21.70 -17.49
N ARG A 194 3.71 -21.01 -17.19
CA ARG A 194 5.05 -21.56 -17.34
C ARG A 194 5.45 -22.25 -16.03
N ASP A 195 5.76 -23.54 -16.12
CA ASP A 195 6.31 -24.28 -14.99
C ASP A 195 7.75 -23.80 -14.72
N ARG A 196 8.02 -23.34 -13.49
CA ARG A 196 9.32 -22.74 -13.15
C ARG A 196 10.48 -23.74 -13.17
N LEU A 197 10.22 -25.02 -12.91
CA LEU A 197 11.25 -26.05 -12.79
C LEU A 197 11.62 -26.65 -14.16
N SER A 198 10.61 -26.98 -14.96
CA SER A 198 10.78 -27.62 -16.26
C SER A 198 10.82 -26.63 -17.42
N GLY A 199 10.44 -25.37 -17.19
CA GLY A 199 10.33 -24.34 -18.21
C GLY A 199 9.18 -24.54 -19.20
N LYS A 200 8.42 -25.64 -19.08
CA LYS A 200 7.34 -26.00 -20.00
C LYS A 200 6.12 -25.10 -19.80
N GLU A 201 5.47 -24.78 -20.91
CA GLU A 201 4.24 -24.00 -20.90
C GLU A 201 3.02 -24.91 -20.98
N HIS A 202 2.05 -24.64 -20.11
CA HIS A 202 0.80 -25.39 -20.02
C HIS A 202 -0.38 -24.43 -20.06
N ARG A 203 -1.40 -24.77 -20.85
CA ARG A 203 -2.66 -24.04 -20.83
C ARG A 203 -3.46 -24.44 -19.59
N ARG A 204 -3.91 -23.46 -18.81
CA ARG A 204 -4.70 -23.63 -17.58
C ARG A 204 -5.96 -22.79 -17.63
N SER A 205 -7.03 -23.28 -17.04
CA SER A 205 -8.28 -22.53 -16.90
C SER A 205 -8.05 -21.29 -16.05
N ILE A 206 -8.61 -20.16 -16.50
CA ILE A 206 -8.66 -18.94 -15.70
C ILE A 206 -9.78 -19.12 -14.67
N TYR A 207 -9.45 -18.89 -13.40
CA TYR A 207 -10.39 -18.92 -12.28
C TYR A 207 -10.89 -17.52 -11.94
N GLN A 208 -9.99 -16.54 -11.93
CA GLN A 208 -10.31 -15.15 -11.65
C GLN A 208 -9.36 -14.20 -12.38
N PHE A 209 -9.80 -12.95 -12.52
CA PHE A 209 -8.97 -11.82 -12.89
C PHE A 209 -8.74 -10.95 -11.66
N ALA A 210 -7.49 -10.54 -11.45
CA ALA A 210 -7.10 -9.63 -10.40
C ALA A 210 -6.72 -8.28 -11.04
N ALA A 211 -7.50 -7.24 -10.74
CA ALA A 211 -7.26 -5.89 -11.25
C ALA A 211 -6.63 -5.02 -10.17
N TYR A 212 -5.32 -4.78 -10.28
CA TYR A 212 -4.52 -4.01 -9.33
C TYR A 212 -4.55 -2.53 -9.69
N PRO A 213 -5.03 -1.63 -8.81
CA PRO A 213 -4.91 -0.19 -9.04
C PRO A 213 -3.44 0.24 -8.95
N VAL A 214 -2.99 1.05 -9.89
CA VAL A 214 -1.68 1.69 -9.89
C VAL A 214 -1.87 3.19 -9.72
N PHE A 215 -1.08 3.78 -8.83
CA PHE A 215 -1.20 5.19 -8.44
C PHE A 215 -0.04 6.00 -9.02
N ALA A 216 -0.18 7.33 -9.05
CA ALA A 216 0.78 8.22 -9.70
C ALA A 216 2.22 8.14 -9.14
N ASP A 217 2.37 7.69 -7.90
CA ASP A 217 3.65 7.45 -7.21
C ASP A 217 4.20 6.02 -7.45
N GLY A 218 3.61 5.24 -8.34
CA GLY A 218 3.98 3.87 -8.65
C GLY A 218 3.55 2.85 -7.60
N TRP A 219 2.79 3.25 -6.58
CA TRP A 219 2.22 2.29 -5.64
C TRP A 219 1.23 1.39 -6.35
N VAL A 220 1.26 0.09 -6.02
CA VAL A 220 0.30 -0.90 -6.53
C VAL A 220 -0.56 -1.33 -5.35
N GLY A 221 -1.85 -1.02 -5.42
CA GLY A 221 -2.79 -1.36 -4.37
C GLY A 221 -3.29 -2.81 -4.46
N ARG A 222 -4.16 -3.17 -3.53
CA ARG A 222 -4.79 -4.49 -3.49
C ARG A 222 -5.74 -4.68 -4.68
N PRO A 223 -5.74 -5.88 -5.29
CA PRO A 223 -6.52 -6.11 -6.48
C PRO A 223 -8.01 -6.21 -6.17
N VAL A 224 -8.83 -5.67 -7.06
CA VAL A 224 -10.25 -6.02 -7.12
C VAL A 224 -10.35 -7.36 -7.84
N LEU A 225 -10.77 -8.39 -7.11
CA LEU A 225 -10.94 -9.72 -7.67
C LEU A 225 -12.28 -9.81 -8.41
N ARG A 226 -12.22 -10.27 -9.65
CA ARG A 226 -13.38 -10.63 -10.46
C ARG A 226 -13.33 -12.12 -10.76
N ARG A 227 -14.23 -12.86 -10.11
CA ARG A 227 -14.42 -14.28 -10.44
C ARG A 227 -15.01 -14.38 -11.84
N ARG A 228 -14.54 -15.40 -12.55
CA ARG A 228 -14.95 -15.71 -13.90
C ARG A 228 -16.23 -16.55 -13.93
#